data_AF-A0A241VES3-F1
#
_entry.id   AF-A0A241VES3-F1
#
_cell.length_a   1.000
_cell.length_b   1.000
_cell.length_c   1.000
_cell.angle_alpha   90.00
_cell.angle_beta   90.00
_cell.angle_gamma   90.00
#
_symmetry.space_group_name_H-M   'P 1'
#
loop_
_entity.id
_entity.type
_entity.pdbx_description
1 polymer ?
#
loop_
_entity_poly.entity_id
_entity_poly.type
_entity_poly.pdbx_seq_one_letter_code
_entity_poly.pdbx_strand_id
1 'polypeptide(L)'
;MNIDINELFEIEKKLIKQKVSFHNRADRFATAIYPKLYKRKCIDSLGDPQYLALQVYYREKFPQGALGWKPKITGFVASLDRVKKFEFYAFDGFPVIDPEELLKFKDISEFEAFYFRDDEIYEEIILSVDHFIYFGLISLQGKKASGLEGTLWSEARNHLELVTYGLINNFENNTIFQNIHLLAELTIKAVLLHNGIEEKILSDKDRAGHNLKKLIQLLPFADEKQKDSLKKYIIGFPNFAKSRYYAIDNEFLEIVDFALRARSFIMEVIKFTRYYEQKPPRFIIKRK
;
A
#
# COMPACT_ATOMS: atom_id res chain seq x y z
N MET A 1 38.17 -7.81 6.46
CA MET A 1 37.32 -8.85 5.85
C MET A 1 37.71 -8.93 4.38
N ASN A 2 38.18 -10.09 3.90
CA ASN A 2 38.60 -10.25 2.51
C ASN A 2 37.66 -11.25 1.83
N ILE A 3 36.75 -10.76 0.99
CA ILE A 3 35.77 -11.56 0.25
C ILE A 3 36.15 -11.44 -1.22
N ASP A 4 36.29 -12.57 -1.91
CA ASP A 4 36.58 -12.58 -3.34
C ASP A 4 35.40 -11.97 -4.11
N ILE A 5 35.71 -11.06 -5.04
CA ILE A 5 34.71 -10.40 -5.88
C ILE A 5 33.97 -11.39 -6.78
N ASN A 6 34.64 -12.48 -7.21
CA ASN A 6 33.99 -13.53 -8.00
C ASN A 6 32.99 -14.31 -7.14
N GLU A 7 33.34 -14.59 -5.89
CA GLU A 7 32.44 -15.23 -4.93
C GLU A 7 31.21 -14.35 -4.65
N LEU A 8 31.41 -13.04 -4.49
CA LEU A 8 30.33 -12.07 -4.36
C LEU A 8 29.36 -12.11 -5.56
N PHE A 9 29.89 -12.12 -6.79
CA PHE A 9 29.06 -12.18 -8.00
C PHE A 9 28.34 -13.51 -8.19
N GLU A 10 28.97 -14.64 -7.85
CA GLU A 10 28.31 -15.94 -7.94
C GLU A 10 27.17 -16.10 -6.92
N ILE A 11 27.36 -15.58 -5.70
CA ILE A 11 26.27 -15.52 -4.72
C ILE A 11 25.15 -14.62 -5.23
N GLU A 12 25.47 -13.45 -5.79
CA GLU A 12 24.45 -12.54 -6.32
C GLU A 12 23.65 -13.18 -7.47
N LYS A 13 24.33 -13.79 -8.45
CA LYS A 13 23.67 -14.55 -9.52
C LYS A 13 22.75 -15.63 -8.97
N LYS A 14 23.17 -16.34 -7.92
CA LYS A 14 22.35 -17.37 -7.27
C LYS A 14 21.11 -16.76 -6.62
N LEU A 15 21.26 -15.66 -5.87
CA LEU A 15 20.13 -14.95 -5.23
C LEU A 15 19.14 -14.41 -6.27
N ILE A 16 19.63 -13.86 -7.38
CA ILE A 16 18.80 -13.42 -8.51
C ILE A 16 18.03 -14.60 -9.13
N LYS A 17 18.72 -15.70 -9.44
CA LYS A 17 18.07 -16.92 -9.99
C LYS A 17 17.01 -17.49 -9.05
N GLN A 18 17.22 -17.37 -7.75
CA GLN A 18 16.27 -17.75 -6.71
C GLN A 18 15.14 -16.73 -6.48
N LYS A 19 15.13 -15.63 -7.24
CA LYS A 19 14.16 -14.52 -7.11
C LYS A 19 14.11 -13.94 -5.69
N VAL A 20 15.25 -13.91 -4.99
CA VAL A 20 15.35 -13.30 -3.66
C VAL A 20 15.12 -11.80 -3.80
N SER A 21 14.14 -11.28 -3.06
CA SER A 21 13.81 -9.85 -3.04
C SER A 21 15.01 -9.01 -2.59
N PHE A 22 15.21 -7.84 -3.20
CA PHE A 22 16.37 -6.97 -2.95
C PHE A 22 16.67 -6.72 -1.47
N HIS A 23 15.64 -6.38 -0.67
CA HIS A 23 15.78 -6.13 0.77
C HIS A 23 16.30 -7.33 1.59
N ASN A 24 16.09 -8.55 1.10
CA ASN A 24 16.57 -9.78 1.76
C ASN A 24 17.96 -10.20 1.28
N ARG A 25 18.49 -9.62 0.19
CA ARG A 25 19.74 -10.13 -0.41
C ARG A 25 20.94 -9.92 0.48
N ALA A 26 21.02 -8.79 1.21
CA ALA A 26 22.10 -8.54 2.15
C ALA A 26 22.14 -9.58 3.29
N ASP A 27 20.97 -9.92 3.85
CA ASP A 27 20.82 -10.95 4.88
C ASP A 27 21.17 -12.35 4.34
N ARG A 28 20.66 -12.69 3.14
CA ARG A 28 20.98 -13.99 2.50
C ARG A 28 22.45 -14.11 2.11
N PHE A 29 23.07 -13.01 1.69
CA PHE A 29 24.51 -12.94 1.46
C PHE A 29 25.29 -13.16 2.76
N ALA A 30 24.96 -12.43 3.83
CA ALA A 30 25.61 -12.58 5.13
C ALA A 30 25.47 -14.02 5.65
N THR A 31 24.29 -14.63 5.54
CA THR A 31 24.04 -16.04 5.88
C THR A 31 24.93 -17.01 5.10
N ALA A 32 25.19 -16.73 3.81
CA ALA A 32 25.99 -17.60 2.95
C ALA A 32 27.50 -17.48 3.22
N ILE A 33 27.97 -16.28 3.57
CA ILE A 33 29.40 -15.98 3.80
C ILE A 33 29.82 -16.21 5.25
N TYR A 34 28.97 -15.90 6.22
CA TYR A 34 29.32 -15.92 7.63
C TYR A 34 29.92 -17.26 8.09
N PRO A 35 29.35 -18.44 7.75
CA PRO A 35 29.95 -19.72 8.13
C PRO A 35 31.31 -19.99 7.49
N LYS A 36 31.61 -19.40 6.32
CA LYS A 36 32.91 -19.54 5.64
C LYS A 36 34.01 -18.74 6.34
N LEU A 37 33.67 -17.53 6.81
CA LEU A 37 34.62 -16.65 7.50
C LEU A 37 34.80 -16.98 8.98
N TYR A 38 33.73 -17.39 9.65
CA TYR A 38 33.70 -17.53 11.10
C TYR A 38 33.52 -18.98 11.59
N LYS A 39 33.46 -19.96 10.66
CA LYS A 39 33.37 -21.41 10.93
C LYS A 39 32.26 -21.83 11.92
N ARG A 40 31.21 -21.01 12.04
CA ARG A 40 30.04 -21.24 12.90
C ARG A 40 28.77 -20.70 12.25
N LYS A 41 27.62 -21.24 12.61
CA LYS A 41 26.34 -20.61 12.26
C LYS A 41 26.12 -19.38 13.14
N CYS A 42 25.59 -18.31 12.56
CA CYS A 42 25.15 -17.16 13.32
C CYS A 42 23.90 -17.56 14.13
N ILE A 43 23.95 -17.39 15.44
CA ILE A 43 22.82 -17.68 16.35
C ILE A 43 21.88 -16.47 16.43
N ASP A 44 22.41 -15.27 16.23
CA ASP A 44 21.69 -14.00 16.29
C ASP A 44 22.08 -13.09 15.11
N SER A 45 21.29 -13.18 14.03
CA SER A 45 21.51 -12.40 12.79
C SER A 45 21.18 -10.91 12.93
N LEU A 46 20.60 -10.48 14.06
CA LEU A 46 20.21 -9.09 14.32
C LEU A 46 21.20 -8.41 15.27
N GLY A 47 21.85 -9.16 16.16
CA GLY A 47 22.78 -8.62 17.16
C GLY A 47 24.26 -8.85 16.90
N ASP A 48 24.66 -9.78 16.01
CA ASP A 48 26.08 -10.06 15.75
C ASP A 48 26.75 -8.98 14.86
N PRO A 49 27.77 -8.25 15.37
CA PRO A 49 28.41 -7.17 14.62
C PRO A 49 29.11 -7.62 13.33
N GLN A 50 29.63 -8.85 13.28
CA GLN A 50 30.30 -9.40 12.11
C GLN A 50 29.29 -9.77 11.02
N TYR A 51 28.13 -10.27 11.43
CA TYR A 51 27.01 -10.52 10.52
C TYR A 51 26.45 -9.22 9.93
N LEU A 52 26.26 -8.19 10.76
CA LEU A 52 25.84 -6.87 10.31
C LEU A 52 26.88 -6.22 9.37
N ALA A 53 28.18 -6.35 9.67
CA ALA A 53 29.24 -5.85 8.80
C ALA A 53 29.22 -6.51 7.41
N LEU A 54 28.85 -7.79 7.30
CA LEU A 54 28.65 -8.47 6.01
C LEU A 54 27.46 -7.88 5.24
N GLN A 55 26.36 -7.57 5.92
CA GLN A 55 25.22 -6.92 5.28
C GLN A 55 25.59 -5.52 4.76
N VAL A 56 26.31 -4.73 5.56
CA VAL A 56 26.79 -3.39 5.17
C VAL A 56 27.72 -3.50 3.96
N TYR A 57 28.70 -4.40 3.99
CA TYR A 57 29.60 -4.63 2.87
C TYR A 57 28.85 -4.99 1.58
N TYR A 58 27.85 -5.87 1.65
CA TYR A 58 27.03 -6.19 0.48
C TYR A 58 26.27 -4.97 -0.05
N ARG A 59 25.67 -4.15 0.83
CA ARG A 59 24.93 -2.93 0.47
C ARG A 59 25.81 -1.87 -0.19
N GLU A 60 27.06 -1.76 0.23
CA GLU A 60 28.05 -0.89 -0.42
C GLU A 60 28.37 -1.33 -1.85
N LYS A 61 28.43 -2.65 -2.10
CA LYS A 61 28.73 -3.20 -3.42
C LYS A 61 27.52 -3.28 -4.34
N PHE A 62 26.34 -3.49 -3.78
CA PHE A 62 25.06 -3.51 -4.50
C PHE A 62 24.10 -2.54 -3.83
N PRO A 63 24.01 -1.27 -4.31
CA PRO A 63 23.14 -0.26 -3.74
C PRO A 63 21.66 -0.67 -3.76
N GLN A 64 21.25 -1.51 -4.71
CA GLN A 64 19.92 -2.11 -4.75
C GLN A 64 19.63 -2.99 -3.52
N GLY A 65 20.65 -3.57 -2.90
CA GLY A 65 20.55 -4.30 -1.63
C GLY A 65 20.39 -3.40 -0.40
N ALA A 66 20.64 -2.09 -0.55
CA ALA A 66 20.36 -1.07 0.46
C ALA A 66 18.90 -0.61 0.43
N LEU A 67 18.11 -1.05 -0.55
CA LEU A 67 16.66 -0.93 -0.50
C LEU A 67 16.20 -1.58 0.81
N GLY A 68 15.71 -0.73 1.72
CA GLY A 68 15.24 -1.14 3.04
C GLY A 68 14.12 -2.17 2.93
N TRP A 69 13.65 -2.64 4.07
CA TRP A 69 12.52 -3.55 4.13
C TRP A 69 11.37 -3.03 3.27
N LYS A 70 10.70 -3.90 2.51
CA LYS A 70 9.52 -3.43 1.77
C LYS A 70 8.48 -3.00 2.84
N PRO A 71 7.97 -1.76 2.82
CA PRO A 71 6.90 -1.38 3.74
C PRO A 71 5.71 -2.32 3.54
N LYS A 72 5.07 -2.68 4.64
CA LYS A 72 3.90 -3.57 4.61
C LYS A 72 2.66 -2.81 4.19
N ILE A 73 2.61 -1.51 4.46
CA ILE A 73 1.52 -0.63 4.08
C ILE A 73 2.16 0.66 3.57
N THR A 74 1.66 1.14 2.44
CA THR A 74 2.05 2.43 1.84
C THR A 74 0.76 3.19 1.60
N GLY A 75 0.78 4.48 1.90
CA GLY A 75 -0.34 5.37 1.62
C GLY A 75 0.17 6.79 1.40
N PHE A 76 -0.78 7.70 1.21
CA PHE A 76 -0.49 9.12 1.11
C PHE A 76 -1.42 9.91 2.03
N VAL A 77 -1.02 11.14 2.31
CA VAL A 77 -1.87 12.18 2.89
C VAL A 77 -1.81 13.38 1.96
N ALA A 78 -2.84 14.20 1.97
CA ALA A 78 -2.88 15.42 1.19
C ALA A 78 -3.28 16.60 2.06
N SER A 79 -2.73 17.77 1.74
CA SER A 79 -3.17 19.08 2.18
C SER A 79 -3.40 19.91 0.93
N LEU A 80 -4.65 20.00 0.49
CA LEU A 80 -5.01 20.53 -0.83
C LEU A 80 -4.27 19.74 -1.93
N ASP A 81 -3.41 20.40 -2.70
CA ASP A 81 -2.56 19.83 -3.75
C ASP A 81 -1.22 19.28 -3.22
N ARG A 82 -0.89 19.47 -1.94
CA ARG A 82 0.37 18.99 -1.37
C ARG A 82 0.21 17.55 -0.92
N VAL A 83 0.87 16.62 -1.61
CA VAL A 83 0.81 15.20 -1.28
C VAL A 83 2.10 14.73 -0.61
N LYS A 84 1.97 13.96 0.47
CA LYS A 84 3.11 13.32 1.15
C LYS A 84 2.83 11.82 1.30
N LYS A 85 3.80 10.98 0.93
CA LYS A 85 3.71 9.54 1.17
C LYS A 85 4.03 9.20 2.61
N PHE A 86 3.47 8.10 3.10
CA PHE A 86 3.98 7.42 4.28
C PHE A 86 4.17 5.93 4.02
N GLU A 87 5.08 5.35 4.81
CA GLU A 87 5.49 3.95 4.71
C GLU A 87 5.39 3.36 6.11
N PHE A 88 4.54 2.35 6.27
CA PHE A 88 4.33 1.67 7.54
C PHE A 88 4.87 0.25 7.47
N TYR A 89 5.85 -0.01 8.33
CA TYR A 89 6.54 -1.28 8.46
C TYR A 89 5.85 -2.01 9.60
N ALA A 90 4.83 -2.81 9.30
CA ALA A 90 4.00 -3.42 10.34
C ALA A 90 4.87 -4.19 11.36
N PHE A 91 4.74 -3.83 12.63
CA PHE A 91 5.35 -4.49 13.79
C PHE A 91 4.30 -5.32 14.53
N ASP A 92 4.73 -6.34 15.26
CA ASP A 92 3.87 -7.05 16.22
C ASP A 92 3.53 -6.09 17.39
N GLY A 93 2.25 -5.88 17.70
CA GLY A 93 1.79 -5.09 18.85
C GLY A 93 0.73 -4.03 18.55
N PHE A 94 0.53 -3.12 19.51
CA PHE A 94 -0.40 -1.99 19.45
C PHE A 94 0.37 -0.65 19.50
N PRO A 95 1.13 -0.27 18.46
CA PRO A 95 1.89 0.96 18.51
C PRO A 95 0.96 2.17 18.45
N VAL A 96 1.32 3.20 19.22
CA VAL A 96 0.78 4.55 19.03
C VAL A 96 1.47 5.11 17.80
N ILE A 97 0.67 5.55 16.83
CA ILE A 97 1.18 6.14 15.59
C ILE A 97 1.14 7.64 15.77
N ASP A 98 2.31 8.26 15.77
CA ASP A 98 2.45 9.70 15.63
C ASP A 98 2.46 10.06 14.13
N PRO A 99 1.44 10.77 13.62
CA PRO A 99 1.39 11.20 12.22
C PRO A 99 2.62 12.02 11.80
N GLU A 100 3.17 12.85 12.70
CA GLU A 100 4.33 13.69 12.41
C GLU A 100 5.56 12.83 12.11
N GLU A 101 5.82 11.83 12.98
CA GLU A 101 6.92 10.88 12.82
C GLU A 101 6.71 9.97 11.60
N LEU A 102 5.49 9.47 11.42
CA LEU A 102 5.14 8.58 10.31
C LEU A 102 5.35 9.25 8.96
N LEU A 103 4.99 10.54 8.86
CA LEU A 103 5.14 11.33 7.65
C LEU A 103 6.57 11.85 7.46
N LYS A 104 7.46 11.68 8.44
CA LYS A 104 8.87 12.10 8.37
C LYS A 104 9.00 13.60 8.11
N PHE A 105 8.18 14.43 8.79
CA PHE A 105 8.46 15.86 8.87
C PHE A 105 9.73 16.10 9.70
N LYS A 106 10.49 17.15 9.37
CA LYS A 106 11.73 17.48 10.10
C LYS A 106 11.44 17.94 11.52
N ASP A 107 10.33 18.66 11.68
CA ASP A 107 9.84 19.21 12.95
C ASP A 107 8.35 19.55 12.85
N ILE A 108 7.76 19.90 13.99
CA ILE A 108 6.36 20.30 14.12
C ILE A 108 6.01 21.52 13.26
N SER A 109 6.96 22.42 13.00
CA SER A 109 6.69 23.63 12.20
C SER A 109 6.50 23.28 10.74
N GLU A 110 7.26 22.32 10.20
CA GLU A 110 7.04 21.79 8.84
C GLU A 110 5.68 21.09 8.75
N PHE A 111 5.29 20.33 9.77
CA PHE A 111 3.97 19.70 9.79
C PHE A 111 2.84 20.74 9.86
N GLU A 112 2.94 21.73 10.73
CA GLU A 112 1.98 22.84 10.80
C GLU A 112 1.87 23.64 9.52
N ALA A 113 2.99 23.89 8.84
CA ALA A 113 3.01 24.53 7.54
C ALA A 113 2.38 23.66 6.44
N PHE A 114 2.48 22.34 6.55
CA PHE A 114 1.85 21.42 5.61
C PHE A 114 0.34 21.51 5.69
N TYR A 115 -0.26 21.48 6.89
CA TYR A 115 -1.71 21.53 7.07
C TYR A 115 -2.27 22.95 7.27
N PHE A 116 -1.44 23.98 7.09
CA PHE A 116 -1.82 25.40 7.21
C PHE A 116 -2.39 25.83 8.57
N ARG A 117 -2.16 25.05 9.64
CA ARG A 117 -2.85 25.25 10.92
C ARG A 117 -4.39 25.21 10.82
N ASP A 118 -4.90 24.52 9.80
CA ASP A 118 -6.32 24.31 9.56
C ASP A 118 -6.77 22.97 10.13
N ASP A 119 -7.74 22.99 11.04
CA ASP A 119 -8.20 21.79 11.75
C ASP A 119 -8.89 20.79 10.82
N GLU A 120 -9.55 21.23 9.75
CA GLU A 120 -10.20 20.34 8.78
C GLU A 120 -9.15 19.59 7.96
N ILE A 121 -8.10 20.29 7.53
CA ILE A 121 -6.97 19.67 6.80
C ILE A 121 -6.23 18.70 7.73
N TYR A 122 -6.02 19.07 8.99
CA TYR A 122 -5.41 18.18 9.98
C TYR A 122 -6.22 16.89 10.14
N GLU A 123 -7.53 16.97 10.37
CA GLU A 123 -8.39 15.80 10.51
C GLU A 123 -8.41 14.93 9.24
N GLU A 124 -8.37 15.53 8.05
CA GLU A 124 -8.29 14.77 6.79
C GLU A 124 -6.95 14.01 6.63
N ILE A 125 -5.85 14.56 7.14
CA ILE A 125 -4.55 13.87 7.22
C ILE A 125 -4.66 12.67 8.17
N ILE A 126 -5.22 12.87 9.37
CA ILE A 126 -5.42 11.80 10.36
C ILE A 126 -6.29 10.69 9.78
N LEU A 127 -7.41 11.05 9.16
CA LEU A 127 -8.34 10.13 8.51
C LEU A 127 -7.66 9.34 7.37
N SER A 128 -6.77 10.00 6.62
CA SER A 128 -5.98 9.36 5.56
C SER A 128 -5.05 8.28 6.11
N VAL A 129 -4.30 8.60 7.17
CA VAL A 129 -3.43 7.63 7.83
C VAL A 129 -4.25 6.43 8.33
N ASP A 130 -5.36 6.68 9.02
CA ASP A 130 -6.24 5.63 9.54
C ASP A 130 -6.75 4.69 8.45
N HIS A 131 -7.42 5.26 7.44
CA HIS A 131 -8.05 4.49 6.38
C HIS A 131 -7.05 3.63 5.60
N PHE A 132 -5.89 4.18 5.26
CA PHE A 132 -4.87 3.42 4.51
C PHE A 132 -4.20 2.35 5.36
N ILE A 133 -4.04 2.56 6.68
CA ILE A 133 -3.56 1.51 7.59
C ILE A 133 -4.59 0.39 7.70
N TYR A 134 -5.86 0.71 7.93
CA TYR A 134 -6.93 -0.28 7.96
C TYR A 134 -7.00 -1.08 6.66
N PHE A 135 -7.05 -0.40 5.52
CA PHE A 135 -7.04 -1.04 4.21
C PHE A 135 -5.80 -1.92 4.02
N GLY A 136 -4.62 -1.43 4.39
CA GLY A 136 -3.36 -2.16 4.30
C GLY A 136 -3.37 -3.46 5.12
N LEU A 137 -3.93 -3.45 6.33
CA LEU A 137 -4.05 -4.63 7.18
C LEU A 137 -5.06 -5.63 6.62
N ILE A 138 -6.23 -5.17 6.21
CA ILE A 138 -7.28 -6.02 5.65
C ILE A 138 -6.79 -6.69 4.37
N SER A 139 -6.15 -5.94 3.49
CA SER A 139 -5.59 -6.48 2.26
C SER A 139 -4.40 -7.43 2.50
N LEU A 140 -3.63 -7.27 3.59
CA LEU A 140 -2.62 -8.24 4.03
C LEU A 140 -3.21 -9.56 4.56
N GLN A 141 -4.41 -9.51 5.14
CA GLN A 141 -5.17 -10.71 5.52
C GLN A 141 -5.81 -11.35 4.28
N GLY A 142 -6.53 -10.55 3.49
CA GLY A 142 -7.27 -10.97 2.30
C GLY A 142 -6.37 -11.55 1.21
N LYS A 143 -5.13 -11.09 1.03
CA LYS A 143 -4.19 -11.71 0.07
C LYS A 143 -3.87 -13.18 0.38
N LYS A 144 -4.19 -13.68 1.59
CA LYS A 144 -4.03 -15.09 1.97
C LYS A 144 -5.21 -15.95 1.51
N ALA A 145 -6.30 -15.35 1.06
CA ALA A 145 -7.42 -16.06 0.44
C ALA A 145 -6.96 -16.78 -0.83
N SER A 146 -7.64 -17.87 -1.17
CA SER A 146 -7.33 -18.66 -2.35
C SER A 146 -7.91 -18.03 -3.63
N GLY A 147 -7.35 -18.40 -4.77
CA GLY A 147 -7.89 -18.02 -6.09
C GLY A 147 -7.86 -16.52 -6.37
N LEU A 148 -8.93 -16.04 -7.02
CA LEU A 148 -9.02 -14.67 -7.50
C LEU A 148 -9.09 -13.66 -6.34
N GLU A 149 -9.77 -13.98 -5.23
CA GLU A 149 -9.89 -13.05 -4.09
C GLU A 149 -8.52 -12.58 -3.58
N GLY A 150 -7.61 -13.53 -3.30
CA GLY A 150 -6.27 -13.20 -2.83
C GLY A 150 -5.47 -12.38 -3.84
N THR A 151 -5.70 -12.63 -5.14
CA THR A 151 -5.08 -11.86 -6.23
C THR A 151 -5.60 -10.43 -6.27
N LEU A 152 -6.92 -10.23 -6.16
CA LEU A 152 -7.53 -8.90 -6.15
C LEU A 152 -7.08 -8.07 -4.95
N TRP A 153 -6.97 -8.66 -3.76
CA TRP A 153 -6.40 -7.96 -2.60
C TRP A 153 -4.93 -7.56 -2.81
N SER A 154 -4.14 -8.42 -3.44
CA SER A 154 -2.75 -8.10 -3.78
C SER A 154 -2.67 -6.96 -4.80
N GLU A 155 -3.47 -7.01 -5.86
CA GLU A 155 -3.47 -5.98 -6.91
C GLU A 155 -4.04 -4.65 -6.43
N ALA A 156 -5.09 -4.65 -5.60
CA ALA A 156 -5.59 -3.42 -4.99
C ALA A 156 -4.50 -2.69 -4.20
N ARG A 157 -3.64 -3.41 -3.47
CA ARG A 157 -2.47 -2.82 -2.79
C ARG A 157 -1.44 -2.28 -3.76
N ASN A 158 -1.14 -3.00 -4.84
CA ASN A 158 -0.23 -2.51 -5.87
C ASN A 158 -0.74 -1.21 -6.51
N HIS A 159 -2.05 -1.13 -6.78
CA HIS A 159 -2.65 0.10 -7.30
C HIS A 159 -2.63 1.24 -6.29
N LEU A 160 -2.79 0.99 -4.98
CA LEU A 160 -2.55 2.02 -3.96
C LEU A 160 -1.10 2.51 -3.96
N GLU A 161 -0.11 1.62 -4.07
CA GLU A 161 1.31 2.00 -4.21
C GLU A 161 1.53 2.86 -5.46
N LEU A 162 0.90 2.52 -6.60
CA LEU A 162 0.99 3.29 -7.85
C LEU A 162 0.28 4.65 -7.79
N VAL A 163 -0.90 4.73 -7.15
CA VAL A 163 -1.59 6.02 -6.90
C VAL A 163 -0.71 6.91 -6.03
N THR A 164 -0.21 6.37 -4.91
CA THR A 164 0.67 7.11 -3.99
C THR A 164 1.90 7.64 -4.73
N TYR A 165 2.57 6.79 -5.52
CA TYR A 165 3.74 7.18 -6.29
C TYR A 165 3.41 8.22 -7.37
N GLY A 166 2.29 8.08 -8.07
CA GLY A 166 1.90 9.05 -9.09
C GLY A 166 1.62 10.42 -8.49
N LEU A 167 0.88 10.47 -7.38
CA LEU A 167 0.52 11.73 -6.73
C LEU A 167 1.74 12.47 -6.18
N ILE A 168 2.68 11.79 -5.49
CA ILE A 168 3.88 12.49 -4.96
C ILE A 168 4.80 13.04 -6.05
N ASN A 169 4.70 12.52 -7.28
CA ASN A 169 5.49 12.97 -8.42
C ASN A 169 4.70 13.92 -9.34
N ASN A 170 3.52 14.38 -8.90
CA ASN A 170 2.64 15.29 -9.63
C ASN A 170 2.38 14.81 -11.07
N PHE A 171 2.16 13.51 -11.26
CA PHE A 171 1.72 13.04 -12.57
C PHE A 171 0.29 13.54 -12.79
N GLU A 172 0.07 14.26 -13.88
CA GLU A 172 -1.25 14.81 -14.25
C GLU A 172 -1.90 13.99 -15.37
N ASN A 173 -1.46 12.75 -15.55
CA ASN A 173 -1.89 11.92 -16.66
C ASN A 173 -2.99 10.93 -16.25
N ASN A 174 -3.71 10.46 -17.27
CA ASN A 174 -4.79 9.48 -17.14
C ASN A 174 -4.38 8.19 -16.42
N THR A 175 -3.08 7.88 -16.34
CA THR A 175 -2.59 6.66 -15.69
C THR A 175 -2.89 6.67 -14.19
N ILE A 176 -2.80 7.80 -13.49
CA ILE A 176 -3.19 7.84 -12.07
C ILE A 176 -4.68 7.58 -11.92
N PHE A 177 -5.52 8.23 -12.72
CA PHE A 177 -6.96 8.00 -12.69
C PHE A 177 -7.34 6.53 -12.88
N GLN A 178 -6.66 5.86 -13.81
CA GLN A 178 -6.85 4.43 -14.02
C GLN A 178 -6.48 3.63 -12.76
N ASN A 179 -5.38 3.97 -12.09
CA ASN A 179 -4.99 3.31 -10.84
C ASN A 179 -5.96 3.61 -9.68
N ILE A 180 -6.51 4.82 -9.58
CA ILE A 180 -7.55 5.18 -8.60
C ILE A 180 -8.82 4.34 -8.84
N HIS A 181 -9.26 4.23 -10.10
CA HIS A 181 -10.42 3.41 -10.45
C HIS A 181 -10.18 1.93 -10.15
N LEU A 182 -9.02 1.39 -10.53
CA LEU A 182 -8.65 0.00 -10.27
C LEU A 182 -8.55 -0.29 -8.78
N LEU A 183 -7.99 0.62 -7.98
CA LEU A 183 -7.99 0.50 -6.53
C LEU A 183 -9.41 0.31 -5.97
N ALA A 184 -10.36 1.16 -6.38
CA ALA A 184 -11.75 1.04 -5.95
C ALA A 184 -12.41 -0.26 -6.45
N GLU A 185 -12.25 -0.58 -7.74
CA GLU A 185 -12.87 -1.72 -8.40
C GLU A 185 -12.38 -3.06 -7.83
N LEU A 186 -11.06 -3.23 -7.72
CA LEU A 186 -10.46 -4.46 -7.24
C LEU A 186 -10.79 -4.68 -5.77
N THR A 187 -10.83 -3.62 -4.96
CA THR A 187 -11.24 -3.71 -3.56
C THR A 187 -12.67 -4.23 -3.43
N ILE A 188 -13.65 -3.60 -4.10
CA ILE A 188 -15.04 -4.05 -3.98
C ILE A 188 -15.24 -5.45 -4.57
N LYS A 189 -14.56 -5.81 -5.66
CA LYS A 189 -14.62 -7.19 -6.19
C LYS A 189 -14.05 -8.20 -5.20
N ALA A 190 -12.94 -7.89 -4.54
CA ALA A 190 -12.38 -8.76 -3.51
C ALA A 190 -13.37 -8.97 -2.35
N VAL A 191 -14.03 -7.90 -1.91
CA VAL A 191 -15.10 -7.98 -0.89
C VAL A 191 -16.30 -8.81 -1.36
N LEU A 192 -16.72 -8.69 -2.62
CA LEU A 192 -17.83 -9.47 -3.17
C LEU A 192 -17.48 -10.97 -3.25
N LEU A 193 -16.28 -11.32 -3.71
CA LEU A 193 -15.79 -12.70 -3.71
C LEU A 193 -15.72 -13.27 -2.29
N HIS A 194 -15.23 -12.48 -1.33
CA HIS A 194 -15.17 -12.85 0.08
C HIS A 194 -16.55 -13.23 0.63
N ASN A 195 -17.60 -12.56 0.17
CA ASN A 195 -18.98 -12.84 0.55
C ASN A 195 -19.68 -13.90 -0.32
N GLY A 196 -18.93 -14.61 -1.17
CA GLY A 196 -19.46 -15.72 -1.96
C GLY A 196 -20.14 -15.35 -3.27
N ILE A 197 -20.00 -14.10 -3.75
CA ILE A 197 -20.45 -13.74 -5.10
C ILE A 197 -19.56 -14.45 -6.12
N GLU A 198 -20.15 -15.14 -7.08
CA GLU A 198 -19.41 -15.89 -8.08
C GLU A 198 -18.56 -14.98 -9.00
N GLU A 199 -17.34 -15.40 -9.29
CA GLU A 199 -16.43 -14.71 -10.23
C GLU A 199 -17.07 -14.44 -11.60
N LYS A 200 -17.93 -15.36 -12.06
CA LYS A 200 -18.65 -15.22 -13.34
C LYS A 200 -19.57 -13.98 -13.34
N ILE A 201 -20.19 -13.66 -12.21
CA ILE A 201 -21.04 -12.47 -12.07
C ILE A 201 -20.20 -11.20 -12.14
N LEU A 202 -19.00 -11.21 -11.53
CA LEU A 202 -18.10 -10.06 -11.51
C LEU A 202 -17.45 -9.79 -12.88
N SER A 203 -17.32 -10.83 -13.70
CA SER A 203 -16.75 -10.74 -15.06
C SER A 203 -17.79 -10.41 -16.14
N ASP A 204 -19.08 -10.60 -15.84
CA ASP A 204 -20.19 -10.33 -16.76
C ASP A 204 -20.46 -8.81 -16.85
N LYS A 205 -20.31 -8.22 -18.05
CA LYS A 205 -20.50 -6.79 -18.31
C LYS A 205 -21.92 -6.29 -18.05
N ASP A 206 -22.92 -7.15 -18.26
CA ASP A 206 -24.32 -6.80 -18.10
C ASP A 206 -24.71 -6.82 -16.63
N ARG A 207 -24.11 -7.70 -15.82
CA ARG A 207 -24.35 -7.78 -14.37
C ARG A 207 -23.51 -6.82 -13.55
N ALA A 208 -22.20 -6.80 -13.75
CA ALA A 208 -21.29 -5.94 -12.99
C ALA A 208 -20.09 -5.46 -13.83
N GLY A 209 -19.26 -6.39 -14.29
CA GLY A 209 -18.05 -6.09 -15.05
C GLY A 209 -17.16 -5.09 -14.31
N HIS A 210 -16.87 -3.96 -14.95
CA HIS A 210 -16.05 -2.87 -14.40
C HIS A 210 -16.87 -1.71 -13.83
N ASN A 211 -18.20 -1.85 -13.74
CA ASN A 211 -19.07 -0.75 -13.34
C ASN A 211 -19.19 -0.69 -11.80
N LEU A 212 -18.52 0.28 -11.18
CA LEU A 212 -18.55 0.49 -9.73
C LEU A 212 -19.97 0.63 -9.17
N LYS A 213 -20.90 1.29 -9.87
CA LYS A 213 -22.30 1.42 -9.40
C LYS A 213 -22.99 0.06 -9.34
N LYS A 214 -22.79 -0.80 -10.35
CA LYS A 214 -23.34 -2.16 -10.36
C LYS A 214 -22.68 -3.02 -9.28
N LEU A 215 -21.37 -2.90 -9.08
CA LEU A 215 -20.64 -3.61 -8.02
C LEU A 215 -21.15 -3.22 -6.62
N ILE A 216 -21.42 -1.93 -6.36
CA ILE A 216 -22.04 -1.47 -5.10
C ILE A 216 -23.40 -2.12 -4.86
N GLN A 217 -24.21 -2.29 -5.92
CA GLN A 217 -25.52 -2.92 -5.79
C GLN A 217 -25.46 -4.40 -5.40
N LEU A 218 -24.33 -5.06 -5.70
CA LEU A 218 -24.10 -6.46 -5.33
C LEU A 218 -23.58 -6.65 -3.90
N LEU A 219 -23.24 -5.58 -3.16
CA LEU A 219 -22.72 -5.71 -1.81
C LEU A 219 -23.77 -6.35 -0.90
N PRO A 220 -23.52 -7.57 -0.39
CA PRO A 220 -24.44 -8.20 0.53
C PRO A 220 -24.38 -7.48 1.87
N PHE A 221 -25.51 -7.49 2.59
CA PHE A 221 -25.68 -6.84 3.91
C PHE A 221 -25.61 -5.30 3.91
N ALA A 222 -25.32 -4.65 2.77
CA ALA A 222 -25.43 -3.21 2.63
C ALA A 222 -26.91 -2.80 2.46
N ASP A 223 -27.40 -1.92 3.32
CA ASP A 223 -28.70 -1.28 3.11
C ASP A 223 -28.63 -0.22 1.98
N GLU A 224 -29.79 0.28 1.55
CA GLU A 224 -29.84 1.26 0.46
C GLU A 224 -29.18 2.59 0.83
N LYS A 225 -29.23 3.01 2.10
CA LYS A 225 -28.57 4.24 2.56
C LYS A 225 -27.05 4.11 2.47
N GLN A 226 -26.50 2.96 2.86
CA GLN A 226 -25.08 2.64 2.75
C GLN A 226 -24.64 2.60 1.28
N LYS A 227 -25.41 1.92 0.41
CA LYS A 227 -25.14 1.88 -1.03
C LYS A 227 -25.16 3.28 -1.66
N ASP A 228 -26.13 4.12 -1.28
CA ASP A 228 -26.21 5.49 -1.78
C ASP A 228 -25.07 6.35 -1.28
N SER A 229 -24.63 6.16 -0.02
CA SER A 229 -23.43 6.81 0.50
C SER A 229 -22.18 6.41 -0.29
N LEU A 230 -22.01 5.12 -0.58
CA LEU A 230 -20.89 4.62 -1.41
C LEU A 230 -20.89 5.22 -2.82
N LYS A 231 -22.07 5.39 -3.43
CA LYS A 231 -22.19 6.02 -4.76
C LYS A 231 -21.68 7.45 -4.76
N LYS A 232 -21.79 8.20 -3.66
CA LYS A 232 -21.33 9.60 -3.57
C LYS A 232 -19.82 9.72 -3.74
N TYR A 233 -19.04 8.79 -3.19
CA TYR A 233 -17.58 8.81 -3.33
C TYR A 233 -17.14 8.66 -4.79
N ILE A 234 -17.89 7.90 -5.60
CA ILE A 234 -17.54 7.60 -6.99
C ILE A 234 -18.22 8.54 -8.01
N ILE A 235 -18.90 9.60 -7.57
CA ILE A 235 -19.49 10.60 -8.47
C ILE A 235 -18.36 11.25 -9.28
N GLY A 236 -18.60 11.43 -10.59
CA GLY A 236 -17.62 12.04 -11.48
C GLY A 236 -16.41 11.17 -11.81
N PHE A 237 -16.28 9.95 -11.27
CA PHE A 237 -15.18 9.06 -11.65
C PHE A 237 -15.23 8.85 -13.17
N PRO A 238 -14.13 9.12 -13.89
CA PRO A 238 -14.12 9.00 -15.33
C PRO A 238 -14.36 7.53 -15.71
N ASN A 239 -15.11 7.33 -16.80
CA ASN A 239 -15.33 5.97 -17.31
C ASN A 239 -13.97 5.36 -17.70
N PHE A 240 -13.59 4.26 -17.05
CA PHE A 240 -12.30 3.58 -17.23
C PHE A 240 -11.94 3.27 -18.70
N ALA A 241 -12.94 3.04 -19.56
CA ALA A 241 -12.71 2.86 -20.99
C ALA A 241 -12.41 4.18 -21.72
N LYS A 242 -13.07 5.27 -21.34
CA LYS A 242 -12.90 6.59 -21.99
C LYS A 242 -11.61 7.28 -21.55
N SER A 243 -11.19 7.11 -20.30
CA SER A 243 -9.95 7.70 -19.76
C SER A 243 -8.67 7.18 -20.44
N ARG A 244 -8.74 6.09 -21.21
CA ARG A 244 -7.60 5.56 -21.98
C ARG A 244 -7.37 6.27 -23.32
N TYR A 245 -8.38 6.94 -23.86
CA TYR A 245 -8.37 7.44 -25.23
C TYR A 245 -8.56 8.95 -25.36
N TYR A 246 -8.81 9.65 -24.25
CA TYR A 246 -8.96 11.11 -24.21
C TYR A 246 -8.15 11.67 -23.05
N ALA A 247 -7.38 12.73 -23.30
CA ALA A 247 -6.77 13.51 -22.21
C ALA A 247 -7.91 13.99 -21.30
N ILE A 248 -7.81 13.64 -20.02
CA ILE A 248 -8.69 14.20 -19.00
C ILE A 248 -8.02 15.52 -18.58
N ASP A 249 -8.62 16.66 -18.95
CA ASP A 249 -8.17 18.00 -18.53
C ASP A 249 -8.59 18.27 -17.08
N ASN A 250 -8.18 17.41 -16.16
CA ASN A 250 -8.43 17.62 -14.74
C ASN A 250 -7.21 18.31 -14.12
N GLU A 251 -7.46 19.31 -13.29
CA GLU A 251 -6.41 19.93 -12.49
C GLU A 251 -5.86 18.92 -11.46
N PHE A 252 -4.58 19.03 -11.09
CA PHE A 252 -3.97 18.10 -10.13
C PHE A 252 -4.74 18.03 -8.81
N LEU A 253 -5.31 19.15 -8.35
CA LEU A 253 -6.16 19.19 -7.16
C LEU A 253 -7.39 18.27 -7.28
N GLU A 254 -8.00 18.18 -8.46
CA GLU A 254 -9.11 17.26 -8.70
C GLU A 254 -8.64 15.81 -8.65
N ILE A 255 -7.46 15.49 -9.20
CA ILE A 255 -6.86 14.15 -9.10
C ILE A 255 -6.69 13.73 -7.64
N VAL A 256 -6.18 14.65 -6.81
CA VAL A 256 -6.02 14.43 -5.36
C VAL A 256 -7.39 14.19 -4.70
N ASP A 257 -8.40 15.01 -4.99
CA ASP A 257 -9.77 14.82 -4.49
C ASP A 257 -10.34 13.45 -4.88
N PHE A 258 -10.19 13.04 -6.14
CA PHE A 258 -10.60 11.70 -6.59
C PHE A 258 -9.90 10.58 -5.81
N ALA A 259 -8.62 10.74 -5.49
CA ALA A 259 -7.86 9.77 -4.72
C ALA A 259 -8.30 9.70 -3.24
N LEU A 260 -8.59 10.85 -2.61
CA LEU A 260 -9.12 10.91 -1.25
C LEU A 260 -10.55 10.34 -1.16
N ARG A 261 -11.39 10.58 -2.17
CA ARG A 261 -12.71 9.94 -2.26
C ARG A 261 -12.59 8.43 -2.47
N ALA A 262 -11.63 7.97 -3.28
CA ALA A 262 -11.36 6.54 -3.42
C ALA A 262 -10.91 5.91 -2.09
N ARG A 263 -10.06 6.59 -1.31
CA ARG A 263 -9.70 6.18 0.07
C ARG A 263 -10.94 5.99 0.94
N SER A 264 -11.86 6.94 0.96
CA SER A 264 -13.08 6.84 1.77
C SER A 264 -14.00 5.72 1.26
N PHE A 265 -14.11 5.56 -0.06
CA PHE A 265 -14.84 4.45 -0.67
C PHE A 265 -14.29 3.09 -0.25
N ILE A 266 -12.97 2.85 -0.39
CA ILE A 266 -12.38 1.56 -0.03
C ILE A 266 -12.55 1.27 1.47
N MET A 267 -12.42 2.28 2.33
CA MET A 267 -12.61 2.13 3.77
C MET A 267 -14.04 1.69 4.12
N GLU A 268 -15.06 2.29 3.50
CA GLU A 268 -16.44 1.88 3.72
C GLU A 268 -16.73 0.49 3.15
N VAL A 269 -16.13 0.14 2.02
CA VAL A 269 -16.31 -1.16 1.38
C VAL A 269 -15.68 -2.30 2.20
N ILE A 270 -14.48 -2.12 2.76
CA ILE A 270 -13.82 -3.20 3.52
C ILE A 270 -14.56 -3.60 4.79
N LYS A 271 -15.46 -2.73 5.32
CA LYS A 271 -16.33 -3.05 6.46
C LYS A 271 -17.28 -4.21 6.19
N PHE A 272 -17.57 -4.52 4.93
CA PHE A 272 -18.38 -5.67 4.51
C PHE A 272 -17.58 -6.99 4.42
N THR A 273 -16.38 -7.05 4.99
CA THR A 273 -15.58 -8.27 5.06
C THR A 273 -15.46 -8.76 6.49
N ARG A 274 -15.39 -10.08 6.70
CA ARG A 274 -15.13 -10.63 8.04
C ARG A 274 -13.71 -10.33 8.52
N TYR A 275 -12.79 -9.99 7.62
CA TYR A 275 -11.44 -9.52 8.00
C TYR A 275 -11.50 -8.26 8.86
N TYR A 276 -12.52 -7.41 8.66
CA TYR A 276 -12.73 -6.21 9.46
C TYR A 276 -13.12 -6.53 10.91
N GLU A 277 -13.93 -7.57 11.09
CA GLU A 277 -14.43 -8.00 12.40
C GLU A 277 -13.39 -8.76 13.22
N GLN A 278 -12.39 -9.37 12.58
CA GLN A 278 -11.36 -10.23 13.20
C GLN A 278 -10.31 -9.47 14.04
N LYS A 279 -10.64 -8.30 14.59
CA LYS A 279 -9.76 -7.44 15.40
C LYS A 279 -8.44 -7.13 14.67
N PRO A 280 -8.44 -6.28 13.62
CA PRO A 280 -7.18 -5.72 13.15
C PRO A 280 -6.42 -5.11 14.35
N PRO A 281 -5.08 -5.17 14.36
CA PRO A 281 -4.30 -4.55 15.43
C PRO A 281 -4.80 -3.11 15.63
N ARG A 282 -5.18 -2.79 16.87
CA ARG A 282 -5.73 -1.48 17.21
C ARG A 282 -4.57 -0.51 17.30
N PHE A 283 -4.41 0.35 16.31
CA PHE A 283 -3.49 1.47 16.40
C PHE A 283 -4.21 2.63 17.05
N ILE A 284 -3.50 3.37 17.89
CA ILE A 284 -3.98 4.65 18.39
C ILE A 284 -3.23 5.69 17.58
N ILE A 285 -3.93 6.40 16.72
CA ILE A 285 -3.36 7.58 16.09
C ILE A 285 -3.36 8.68 17.13
N LYS A 286 -2.17 9.18 17.46
CA LYS A 286 -2.02 10.30 18.38
C LYS A 286 -2.68 11.52 17.74
N ARG A 287 -3.70 12.03 18.43
CA ARG A 287 -4.33 13.32 18.11
C ARG A 287 -3.63 14.42 18.92
N LYS A 288 -3.67 15.64 18.41
CA LYS A 288 -3.25 16.84 19.15
C LYS A 288 -4.07 17.03 20.42
#